data_AF-Q98TM6-F1
#
_entry.id   AF-Q98TM6-F1
#
_cell.length_a   1.000
_cell.length_b   1.000
_cell.length_c   1.000
_cell.angle_alpha   90.00
_cell.angle_beta   90.00
_cell.angle_gamma   90.00
#
_symmetry.space_group_name_H-M   'P 1'
#
loop_
_entity.id
_entity.type
_entity.pdbx_description
1 polymer ?
#
loop_
_entity_poly.entity_id
_entity_poly.type
_entity_poly.pdbx_seq_one_letter_code
_entity_poly.pdbx_strand_id
1 'polypeptide(L)'
;DAQTILASARATGGQIITVEDHYKEGGLGEAVLSAVGAEPGIIVNRLAVSGVPRSGKPNELLDIFGISAKHIAKAVRQTFAN
;
A
#
# COMPACT_ATOMS: atom_id res chain seq x y z
N ASP A 1 12.34 5.58 -7.07
CA ASP A 1 12.26 5.92 -8.51
C ASP A 1 10.86 6.43 -8.83
N ALA A 2 10.68 7.75 -8.89
CA ALA A 2 9.37 8.35 -9.12
C ALA A 2 8.84 8.11 -10.55
N GLN A 3 9.73 8.10 -11.54
CA GLN A 3 9.33 7.94 -12.94
C GLN A 3 8.75 6.55 -13.18
N THR A 4 9.40 5.51 -12.64
CA THR A 4 8.90 4.13 -12.76
C THR A 4 7.56 3.95 -12.04
N ILE A 5 7.36 4.59 -10.88
CA ILE A 5 6.08 4.54 -10.15
C ILE A 5 4.96 5.18 -10.97
N LEU A 6 5.20 6.35 -11.56
CA LEU A 6 4.21 7.05 -12.39
C LEU A 6 3.86 6.28 -13.66
N ALA A 7 4.87 5.73 -14.34
CA ALA A 7 4.65 4.89 -15.52
C ALA A 7 3.79 3.67 -15.18
N SER A 8 4.08 3.02 -14.05
CA SER A 8 3.33 1.86 -13.58
C SER A 8 1.88 2.23 -13.25
N ALA A 9 1.67 3.32 -12.50
CA ALA A 9 0.33 3.78 -12.14
C ALA A 9 -0.53 4.09 -13.36
N ARG A 10 0.04 4.76 -14.38
CA ARG A 10 -0.66 5.04 -15.64
C ARG A 10 -1.04 3.76 -16.38
N ALA A 11 -0.16 2.76 -16.40
CA ALA A 11 -0.42 1.47 -17.01
C ALA A 11 -1.48 0.62 -16.25
N THR A 12 -1.71 0.91 -14.97
CA THR A 12 -2.66 0.18 -14.10
C THR A 12 -3.92 0.97 -13.77
N GLY A 13 -4.32 1.91 -14.62
CA GLY A 13 -5.57 2.68 -14.46
C GLY A 13 -5.54 3.68 -13.30
N GLY A 14 -4.36 4.18 -12.96
CA GLY A 14 -4.15 5.15 -11.89
C GLY A 14 -4.12 4.53 -10.48
N GLN A 15 -4.13 3.21 -10.36
CA GLN A 15 -4.22 2.53 -9.06
C GLN A 15 -2.86 2.11 -8.54
N ILE A 16 -2.51 2.56 -7.33
CA ILE A 16 -1.33 2.15 -6.58
C ILE A 16 -1.77 1.55 -5.25
N ILE A 17 -1.22 0.40 -4.89
CA ILE A 17 -1.32 -0.16 -3.54
C ILE A 17 0.09 -0.25 -2.97
N THR A 18 0.33 0.44 -1.87
CA THR A 18 1.57 0.32 -1.08
C THR A 18 1.33 -0.62 0.09
N VAL A 19 2.33 -1.44 0.40
CA VAL A 19 2.30 -2.40 1.51
C VAL A 19 3.63 -2.33 2.22
N GLU A 20 3.61 -2.08 3.53
CA GLU A 20 4.82 -1.94 4.33
C GLU A 20 4.65 -2.52 5.74
N ASP A 21 5.66 -3.25 6.21
CA ASP A 21 5.81 -3.64 7.61
C ASP A 21 6.49 -2.51 8.39
N HIS A 22 5.79 -1.37 8.40
CA HIS A 22 6.19 -0.12 9.02
C HIS A 22 4.91 0.64 9.40
N TYR A 23 5.03 1.59 10.32
CA TYR A 23 3.93 2.51 10.57
C TYR A 23 3.58 3.31 9.33
N LYS A 24 2.36 3.84 9.31
CA LYS A 24 1.87 4.60 8.17
C LYS A 24 2.71 5.87 7.98
N GLU A 25 3.04 6.57 9.05
CA GLU A 25 3.72 7.86 9.03
C GLU A 25 5.18 7.72 8.59
N GLY A 26 5.65 8.60 7.70
CA GLY A 26 7.04 8.68 7.23
C GLY A 26 7.51 7.50 6.37
N GLY A 27 6.65 6.52 6.11
CA GLY A 27 6.99 5.27 5.42
C GLY A 27 6.93 5.35 3.89
N LEU A 28 6.91 4.16 3.28
CA LEU A 28 6.81 3.96 1.83
C LEU A 28 5.56 4.63 1.26
N GLY A 29 4.42 4.47 1.92
CA GLY A 29 3.15 5.04 1.46
C GLY A 29 3.18 6.57 1.37
N GLU A 30 3.88 7.26 2.28
CA GLU A 30 4.06 8.72 2.21
C GLU A 30 5.08 9.13 1.15
N ALA A 31 6.19 8.40 1.04
CA ALA A 31 7.17 8.64 -0.01
C ALA A 31 6.54 8.50 -1.42
N VAL A 32 5.69 7.49 -1.61
CA VAL A 32 4.95 7.29 -2.86
C VAL A 32 3.91 8.38 -3.08
N LEU A 33 3.12 8.73 -2.07
CA LEU A 33 2.17 9.86 -2.16
C LEU A 33 2.87 11.17 -2.55
N SER A 34 4.02 11.45 -1.95
CA SER A 34 4.83 12.63 -2.29
C SER A 34 5.32 12.58 -3.74
N ALA A 35 5.76 11.41 -4.22
CA ALA A 35 6.24 11.23 -5.59
C ALA A 35 5.15 11.39 -6.66
N VAL A 36 3.89 11.07 -6.35
CA VAL A 36 2.78 11.07 -7.33
C VAL A 36 1.76 12.18 -7.10
N GLY A 37 1.89 12.99 -6.04
CA GLY A 37 0.84 13.92 -5.60
C GLY A 37 0.46 15.02 -6.59
N ALA A 38 1.31 15.31 -7.58
CA ALA A 38 1.02 16.28 -8.64
C ALA A 38 0.26 15.68 -9.84
N GLU A 39 0.06 14.35 -9.87
CA GLU A 39 -0.43 13.64 -11.04
C GLU A 39 -1.92 13.29 -10.89
N PRO A 40 -2.80 13.89 -11.70
CA PRO A 40 -4.23 13.70 -11.57
C PRO A 40 -4.64 12.27 -11.94
N GLY A 41 -5.67 11.76 -11.25
CA GLY A 41 -6.23 10.44 -11.53
C GLY A 41 -5.44 9.28 -10.91
N ILE A 42 -4.38 9.54 -10.14
CA ILE A 42 -3.69 8.51 -9.35
C ILE A 42 -4.33 8.41 -7.96
N ILE A 43 -4.69 7.18 -7.57
CA ILE A 43 -5.19 6.82 -6.25
C ILE A 43 -4.17 5.90 -5.59
N VAL A 44 -3.75 6.26 -4.37
CA VAL A 44 -2.82 5.46 -3.56
C VAL A 44 -3.55 4.87 -2.36
N ASN A 45 -3.73 3.55 -2.34
CA ASN A 45 -4.17 2.81 -1.17
C ASN A 45 -2.95 2.31 -0.38
N ARG A 46 -3.04 2.32 0.96
CA ARG A 46 -1.89 2.11 1.86
C ARG A 46 -2.23 1.06 2.90
N LEU A 47 -1.56 -0.08 2.83
CA LEU A 47 -1.55 -1.11 3.87
C LEU A 47 -0.26 -0.96 4.69
N ALA A 48 -0.41 -0.68 5.98
CA ALA A 48 0.69 -0.42 6.90
C ALA A 48 0.29 -0.87 8.31
N VAL A 49 1.28 -1.03 9.19
CA VAL A 49 1.04 -1.35 10.60
C VAL A 49 0.28 -0.20 11.26
N SER A 50 -0.84 -0.51 11.91
CA SER A 50 -1.80 0.48 12.44
C SER A 50 -1.81 0.59 13.98
N GLY A 51 -0.88 -0.09 14.66
CA GLY A 51 -0.79 -0.05 16.12
C GLY A 51 0.45 -0.75 16.64
N VAL A 52 0.64 -0.69 17.96
CA VAL A 52 1.81 -1.26 18.62
C VAL A 52 1.87 -2.80 18.41
N PRO A 53 2.99 -3.33 17.88
CA PRO A 53 3.17 -4.76 17.70
C PRO A 53 3.04 -5.58 18.99
N ARG A 54 2.74 -6.87 18.83
CA ARG A 54 2.69 -7.85 19.92
C ARG A 54 3.48 -9.09 19.54
N SER A 55 3.85 -9.89 20.53
CA SER A 55 4.50 -11.18 20.29
C SER A 55 3.56 -12.14 19.56
N GLY A 56 4.09 -12.90 18.61
CA GLY A 56 3.35 -13.88 17.82
C GLY A 56 4.23 -14.44 16.72
N LYS A 57 3.72 -15.42 15.96
CA LYS A 57 4.46 -15.93 14.80
C LYS A 57 4.46 -14.88 13.69
N PRO A 58 5.54 -14.74 12.89
CA PRO A 58 5.64 -13.71 11.85
C PRO A 58 4.40 -13.64 10.93
N ASN A 59 3.95 -14.78 10.41
CA ASN A 59 2.79 -14.84 9.51
C ASN A 59 1.47 -14.42 10.19
N GLU A 60 1.32 -14.71 11.49
CA GLU A 60 0.14 -14.30 12.26
C GLU A 60 0.16 -12.78 12.48
N LEU A 61 1.34 -12.20 12.72
CA LEU A 61 1.49 -10.75 12.91
C LEU A 61 1.20 -9.97 11.62
N LEU A 62 1.74 -10.41 10.48
CA LEU A 62 1.40 -9.82 9.17
C LEU A 62 -0.11 -9.81 8.92
N ASP A 63 -0.79 -10.85 9.38
CA ASP A 63 -2.24 -11.00 9.25
C ASP A 63 -3.02 -10.07 10.18
N ILE A 64 -2.64 -10.04 11.46
CA ILE A 64 -3.22 -9.17 12.48
C ILE A 64 -3.11 -7.69 12.08
N PHE A 65 -1.97 -7.29 11.51
CA PHE A 65 -1.73 -5.92 11.07
C PHE A 65 -2.22 -5.64 9.64
N GLY A 66 -2.85 -6.60 8.98
CA GLY A 66 -3.53 -6.38 7.71
C GLY A 66 -2.59 -6.19 6.51
N ILE A 67 -1.35 -6.67 6.59
CA ILE A 67 -0.33 -6.58 5.53
C ILE A 67 0.08 -7.95 4.96
N SER A 68 -0.60 -9.03 5.37
CA SER A 68 -0.37 -10.36 4.80
C SER A 68 -0.88 -10.47 3.36
N ALA A 69 -0.39 -11.48 2.63
CA ALA A 69 -0.77 -11.73 1.23
C ALA A 69 -2.30 -11.76 1.00
N LYS A 70 -3.07 -12.27 1.96
CA LYS A 70 -4.54 -12.32 1.86
C LYS A 70 -5.16 -10.91 1.89
N HIS A 71 -4.59 -10.00 2.69
CA HIS A 71 -5.02 -8.61 2.78
C HIS A 71 -4.63 -7.82 1.54
N ILE A 72 -3.43 -8.05 0.99
CA ILE A 72 -2.99 -7.49 -0.29
C ILE A 72 -3.97 -7.90 -1.39
N ALA A 73 -4.24 -9.20 -1.53
CA ALA A 73 -5.14 -9.71 -2.56
C ALA A 73 -6.58 -9.20 -2.38
N LYS A 74 -7.04 -9.00 -1.13
CA LYS A 74 -8.32 -8.37 -0.84
C LYS A 74 -8.34 -6.91 -1.29
N ALA A 75 -7.32 -6.12 -0.96
CA ALA A 75 -7.21 -4.73 -1.36
C ALA A 75 -7.22 -4.58 -2.89
N VAL A 76 -6.45 -5.42 -3.60
CA VAL A 76 -6.43 -5.46 -5.07
C VAL A 76 -7.84 -5.73 -5.63
N ARG A 77 -8.54 -6.76 -5.14
CA ARG A 77 -9.89 -7.07 -5.63
C ARG A 77 -10.89 -5.94 -5.37
N GLN A 78 -10.80 -5.28 -4.22
CA GLN A 78 -11.68 -4.15 -3.88
C GLN A 78 -11.43 -2.92 -4.75
N THR A 79 -10.21 -2.74 -5.28
CA THR A 79 -9.90 -1.66 -6.22
C THR A 79 -10.60 -1.80 -7.57
N PHE A 80 -10.89 -3.02 -8.03
CA PHE A 80 -11.51 -3.29 -9.34
C PHE A 80 -12.95 -3.79 -9.26
N ALA A 81 -13.47 -4.02 -8.05
CA ALA A 81 -14.86 -4.36 -7.83
C ALA A 81 -15.71 -3.08 -7.86
N ASN A 82 -16.01 -2.62 -9.08
CA ASN A 82 -17.12 -1.72 -9.36
C ASN A 82 -18.35 -2.54 -9.75
#